data_AF-A0A5C7QWC6-F1
#
_entry.id   AF-A0A5C7QWC6-F1
#
_cell.length_a   1.000
_cell.length_b   1.000
_cell.length_c   1.000
_cell.angle_alpha   90.00
_cell.angle_beta   90.00
_cell.angle_gamma   90.00
#
_symmetry.space_group_name_H-M   'P 1'
#
loop_
_entity.id
_entity.type
_entity.pdbx_description
1 polymer ?
#
loop_
_entity_poly.entity_id
_entity_poly.type
_entity_poly.pdbx_seq_one_letter_code
_entity_poly.pdbx_strand_id
1 'polypeptide(L)'
;MLTPSVTVTPAAEKFMRRMVRFSANPSGGFRLSVSPGGCSGYSSEFSVEAAPKSGDSELAVNGLRVFLPAESRLLLDGVTVDFAETPTSAGLTFFNPNAAACGCSSSGDAKAPAEATVSLASIKRR
;
A
#
# COMPACT_ATOMS: atom_id res chain seq x y z
N MET A 1 21.72 9.75 -0.77
CA MET A 1 20.71 8.78 -1.24
C MET A 1 19.51 8.91 -0.33
N LEU A 2 18.41 9.55 -0.77
CA LEU A 2 17.19 9.69 0.03
C LEU A 2 16.45 8.36 0.01
N THR A 3 16.69 7.49 0.99
CA THR A 3 15.81 6.35 1.27
C THR A 3 14.47 6.93 1.77
N PRO A 4 13.34 6.54 1.15
CA PRO A 4 12.04 7.00 1.64
C PRO A 4 11.86 6.57 3.09
N SER A 5 11.47 7.51 3.95
CA SER A 5 11.14 7.27 5.36
C SER A 5 9.75 6.63 5.47
N VAL A 6 9.57 5.47 4.84
CA VAL A 6 8.32 4.69 4.92
C VAL A 6 8.50 3.57 5.92
N THR A 7 7.58 3.47 6.87
CA THR A 7 7.57 2.39 7.86
C THR A 7 6.60 1.33 7.40
N VAL A 8 7.00 0.05 7.38
CA VAL A 8 6.11 -1.05 6.98
C VAL A 8 5.89 -1.93 8.20
N THR A 9 4.62 -2.20 8.53
CA THR A 9 4.30 -3.09 9.66
C THR A 9 4.50 -4.56 9.28
N PRO A 10 4.61 -5.46 10.28
CA PRO A 10 4.70 -6.90 10.02
C PRO A 10 3.48 -7.47 9.27
N ALA A 11 2.29 -6.87 9.44
CA ALA A 11 1.08 -7.28 8.75
C ALA A 11 1.16 -6.95 7.25
N ALA A 12 1.55 -5.71 6.93
CA ALA A 12 1.79 -5.29 5.55
C ALA A 12 2.87 -6.12 4.87
N GLU A 13 4.00 -6.38 5.55
CA GLU A 13 5.06 -7.23 5.00
C GLU A 13 4.56 -8.64 4.66
N LYS A 14 3.82 -9.28 5.59
CA LYS A 14 3.27 -10.62 5.37
C LYS A 14 2.34 -10.64 4.17
N PHE A 15 1.49 -9.63 4.02
CA PHE A 15 0.61 -9.48 2.88
C PHE A 15 1.39 -9.30 1.57
N MET A 16 2.37 -8.39 1.52
CA MET A 16 3.18 -8.14 0.33
C MET A 16 3.95 -9.41 -0.08
N ARG A 17 4.55 -10.12 0.87
CA ARG A 17 5.20 -11.42 0.63
C ARG A 17 4.22 -12.45 0.09
N ARG A 18 3.00 -12.51 0.64
CA ARG A 18 1.95 -13.41 0.18
C ARG A 18 1.58 -13.08 -1.26
N MET A 19 1.32 -11.80 -1.57
CA MET A 19 1.00 -11.35 -2.93
C MET A 19 2.10 -11.68 -3.94
N VAL A 20 3.37 -11.46 -3.61
CA VAL A 20 4.49 -11.85 -4.49
C VAL A 20 4.54 -13.36 -4.68
N ARG A 21 4.39 -14.15 -3.61
CA ARG A 21 4.39 -15.63 -3.68
C ARG A 21 3.23 -16.21 -4.51
N PHE A 22 2.05 -15.61 -4.44
CA PHE A 22 0.87 -16.05 -5.17
C PHE A 22 0.76 -15.42 -6.57
N SER A 23 1.65 -14.50 -6.92
CA SER A 23 1.72 -13.91 -8.25
C SER A 23 2.45 -14.85 -9.23
N ALA A 24 2.29 -14.58 -10.52
CA ALA A 24 3.01 -15.25 -11.59
C ALA A 24 4.54 -15.11 -11.50
N ASN A 25 5.04 -14.12 -10.75
CA ASN A 25 6.48 -13.82 -10.59
C ASN A 25 6.92 -13.87 -9.12
N PRO A 26 7.18 -15.08 -8.55
CA PRO A 26 7.57 -15.23 -7.15
C PRO A 26 8.96 -14.66 -6.81
N SER A 27 9.79 -14.42 -7.82
CA SER A 27 11.09 -13.73 -7.69
C SER A 27 11.01 -12.22 -7.94
N GLY A 28 9.79 -11.71 -8.22
CA GLY A 28 9.56 -10.29 -8.45
C GLY A 28 9.53 -9.45 -7.18
N GLY A 29 9.32 -8.15 -7.36
CA GLY A 29 9.07 -7.19 -6.30
C GLY A 29 7.61 -6.72 -6.28
N PHE A 30 7.20 -6.25 -5.11
CA PHE A 30 5.89 -5.68 -4.88
C PHE A 30 5.91 -4.18 -5.23
N ARG A 31 5.21 -3.79 -6.29
CA ARG A 31 5.04 -2.39 -6.67
C ARG A 31 3.80 -1.82 -5.99
N LEU A 32 3.95 -0.73 -5.24
CA LEU A 32 2.87 -0.03 -4.56
C LEU A 32 2.74 1.38 -5.13
N SER A 33 1.60 1.65 -5.76
CA SER A 33 1.24 2.95 -6.31
C SER A 33 0.11 3.54 -5.46
N VAL A 34 0.35 4.67 -4.82
CA VAL A 34 -0.67 5.46 -4.13
C VAL A 34 -0.88 6.75 -4.91
N SER A 35 -2.16 7.09 -5.08
CA SER A 35 -2.64 8.30 -5.76
C SER A 35 -3.72 8.96 -4.90
N PRO A 36 -3.84 10.31 -4.90
CA PRO A 36 -4.96 10.99 -4.26
C PRO A 36 -6.26 10.60 -4.97
N GLY A 37 -7.17 9.93 -4.27
CA GLY A 37 -8.36 9.34 -4.85
C GLY A 37 -9.63 10.01 -4.36
N GLY A 38 -10.29 10.79 -5.23
CA GLY A 38 -11.70 11.22 -5.14
C GLY A 38 -12.22 11.68 -3.76
N CYS A 39 -13.54 11.62 -3.58
CA CYS A 39 -14.22 12.07 -2.36
C CYS A 39 -13.91 11.21 -1.10
N SER A 40 -13.12 10.14 -1.24
CA SER A 40 -12.95 9.10 -0.21
C SER A 40 -11.51 8.95 0.32
N GLY A 41 -10.56 9.78 -0.08
CA GLY A 41 -9.28 9.94 0.62
C GLY A 41 -8.05 9.59 -0.22
N TYR A 42 -7.80 8.32 -0.54
CA TYR A 42 -6.62 7.89 -1.30
C TYR A 42 -6.91 6.58 -2.04
N SER A 43 -6.40 6.44 -3.27
CA SER A 43 -6.43 5.19 -4.03
C SER A 43 -5.05 4.53 -3.96
N SER A 44 -5.01 3.25 -3.61
CA SER A 44 -3.78 2.45 -3.65
C SER A 44 -3.96 1.28 -4.59
N GLU A 45 -3.02 1.10 -5.50
CA GLU A 45 -2.90 -0.02 -6.40
C GLU A 45 -1.57 -0.74 -6.14
N PHE A 46 -1.59 -2.06 -6.30
CA PHE A 46 -0.36 -2.83 -6.25
C PHE A 46 -0.24 -3.76 -7.46
N SER A 47 1.00 -4.11 -7.79
CA SER A 47 1.32 -5.04 -8.86
C SER A 47 2.61 -5.76 -8.53
N VAL A 48 2.79 -6.98 -9.05
CA VAL A 48 4.05 -7.71 -8.86
C VAL A 48 4.83 -7.70 -10.17
N GLU A 49 6.00 -7.08 -10.14
CA GLU A 49 6.84 -6.82 -11.31
C GLU A 49 8.22 -7.47 -11.09
N ALA A 50 8.87 -7.95 -12.14
CA ALA A 50 10.20 -8.56 -12.00
C ALA A 50 11.30 -7.51 -11.69
N ALA A 51 11.10 -6.27 -12.13
CA ALA A 51 12.05 -5.18 -12.02
C ALA A 51 11.34 -3.85 -11.73
N PRO A 52 12.03 -2.86 -11.12
CA PRO A 52 11.49 -1.52 -10.95
C PRO A 52 11.28 -0.84 -12.30
N LYS A 53 10.26 0.01 -12.43
CA LYS A 53 10.09 0.86 -13.61
C LYS A 53 10.96 2.11 -13.51
N SER A 54 11.09 2.81 -14.65
CA SER A 54 11.81 4.09 -14.69
C SER A 54 11.14 5.09 -13.74
N GLY A 55 11.93 5.65 -12.82
CA GLY A 55 11.45 6.57 -11.79
C GLY A 55 10.86 5.92 -10.54
N ASP A 56 10.78 4.59 -10.48
CA ASP A 56 10.44 3.87 -9.24
C ASP A 56 11.68 3.80 -8.33
N SER A 57 11.45 3.99 -7.03
CA SER A 57 12.43 3.76 -5.98
C SER A 57 12.31 2.32 -5.49
N GLU A 58 13.42 1.58 -5.47
CA GLU A 58 13.48 0.25 -4.87
C GLU A 58 13.77 0.34 -3.37
N LEU A 59 12.95 -0.34 -2.57
CA LEU A 59 13.09 -0.47 -1.13
C LEU A 59 13.17 -1.95 -0.77
N ALA A 60 14.15 -2.31 0.06
CA ALA A 60 14.27 -3.66 0.59
C ALA A 60 13.56 -3.73 1.96
N VAL A 61 12.43 -4.41 2.03
CA VAL A 61 11.67 -4.64 3.27
C VAL A 61 11.90 -6.08 3.71
N ASN A 62 12.78 -6.29 4.70
CA ASN A 62 13.13 -7.63 5.21
C ASN A 62 13.50 -8.64 4.11
N GLY A 63 14.15 -8.18 3.02
CA GLY A 63 14.51 -9.02 1.87
C GLY A 63 13.43 -9.17 0.79
N LEU A 64 12.28 -8.51 0.95
CA LEU A 64 11.30 -8.31 -0.12
C LEU A 64 11.65 -7.03 -0.90
N ARG A 65 11.64 -7.11 -2.23
CA ARG A 65 11.81 -5.92 -3.09
C ARG A 65 10.48 -5.20 -3.20
N VAL A 66 10.46 -3.92 -2.85
CA VAL A 66 9.28 -3.07 -2.93
C VAL A 66 9.58 -1.91 -3.87
N PHE A 67 8.72 -1.68 -4.86
CA PHE A 67 8.89 -0.62 -5.84
C PHE A 67 7.87 0.49 -5.57
N LEU A 68 8.36 1.70 -5.36
CA LEU A 68 7.55 2.88 -5.08
C LEU A 68 7.74 3.91 -6.19
N PRO A 69 6.70 4.24 -6.97
CA PRO A 69 6.75 5.35 -7.91
C PRO A 69 7.08 6.68 -7.21
N ALA A 70 7.70 7.61 -7.93
CA ALA A 70 8.05 8.92 -7.39
C ALA A 70 6.86 9.64 -6.72
N GLU A 71 5.67 9.59 -7.33
CA GLU A 71 4.47 10.23 -6.80
C GLU A 71 4.03 9.62 -5.46
N SER A 72 3.98 8.29 -5.40
CA SER A 72 3.61 7.56 -4.18
C SER A 72 4.65 7.75 -3.09
N ARG A 73 5.93 7.87 -3.47
CA ARG A 73 7.03 8.12 -2.53
C ARG A 73 6.87 9.45 -1.79
N LEU A 74 6.38 10.49 -2.47
CA LEU A 74 6.09 11.79 -1.86
C LEU A 74 4.89 11.71 -0.90
N LEU A 75 3.89 10.88 -1.22
CA LEU A 75 2.70 10.67 -0.38
C LEU A 75 2.98 9.78 0.84
N LEU A 76 3.92 8.84 0.69
CA LEU A 76 4.29 7.86 1.71
C LEU A 76 5.49 8.28 2.56
N ASP A 77 6.05 9.46 2.31
CA ASP A 77 7.18 9.96 3.09
C ASP A 77 6.73 10.27 4.52
N GLY A 78 7.34 9.61 5.50
CA GLY A 78 6.96 9.70 6.91
C GLY A 78 5.68 8.94 7.26
N VAL A 79 5.15 8.12 6.36
CA VAL A 79 3.90 7.35 6.56
C VAL A 79 4.21 5.92 6.97
N THR A 80 3.39 5.38 7.86
CA THR A 80 3.39 3.96 8.22
C THR A 80 2.37 3.20 7.38
N VAL A 81 2.84 2.26 6.58
CA VAL A 81 2.04 1.34 5.79
C VAL A 81 1.70 0.12 6.64
N ASP A 82 0.43 -0.08 6.89
CA ASP A 82 -0.15 -1.22 7.57
C ASP A 82 -1.10 -2.00 6.65
N PHE A 83 -1.51 -3.19 7.07
CA PHE A 83 -2.50 -4.00 6.34
C PHE A 83 -3.63 -4.40 7.27
N ALA A 84 -4.84 -3.95 6.94
CA ALA A 84 -6.05 -4.28 7.65
C ALA A 84 -6.84 -5.34 6.87
N GLU A 85 -7.05 -6.49 7.51
CA GLU A 85 -7.91 -7.56 7.01
C GLU A 85 -9.14 -7.63 7.92
N THR A 86 -10.29 -7.25 7.37
CA THR A 86 -11.60 -7.40 7.99
C THR A 86 -12.32 -8.58 7.32
N PRO A 87 -13.33 -9.20 7.96
CA PRO A 87 -14.09 -10.30 7.35
C PRO A 87 -14.75 -9.94 6.01
N THR A 88 -14.96 -8.65 5.73
CA THR A 88 -15.65 -8.16 4.53
C THR A 88 -14.70 -7.51 3.53
N SER A 89 -13.56 -6.97 3.98
CA SER A 89 -12.61 -6.20 3.17
C SER A 89 -11.18 -6.42 3.64
N ALA A 90 -10.23 -6.53 2.71
CA ALA A 90 -8.81 -6.54 3.00
C ALA A 90 -8.11 -5.43 2.20
N GLY A 91 -7.29 -4.62 2.86
CA GLY A 91 -6.70 -3.43 2.25
C GLY A 91 -5.42 -2.94 2.93
N LEU A 92 -4.65 -2.17 2.18
CA LEU A 92 -3.50 -1.44 2.73
C LEU A 92 -3.99 -0.14 3.36
N THR A 93 -3.47 0.12 4.55
CA THR A 93 -3.84 1.23 5.41
C THR A 93 -2.63 2.13 5.60
N PHE A 94 -2.82 3.44 5.48
CA PHE A 94 -1.74 4.41 5.54
C PHE A 94 -1.92 5.34 6.72
N PHE A 95 -1.00 5.28 7.67
CA PHE A 95 -0.98 6.13 8.86
C PHE A 95 0.07 7.23 8.71
N ASN A 96 -0.39 8.45 8.47
CA ASN A 96 0.49 9.63 8.46
C ASN A 96 0.46 10.31 9.83
N PRO A 97 1.53 10.27 10.65
CA PRO A 97 1.58 10.96 11.93
C PRO A 97 1.53 12.48 11.81
N ASN A 98 1.83 13.04 10.62
CA ASN A 98 1.69 14.47 10.33
C ASN A 98 0.28 14.86 9.87
N ALA A 99 -0.58 13.88 9.55
CA ALA A 99 -1.99 14.15 9.26
C ALA A 99 -2.73 14.35 10.58
N ALA A 100 -2.84 15.61 11.01
CA ALA A 100 -3.64 15.99 12.16
C ALA A 100 -5.04 15.39 12.03
N ALA A 101 -5.44 14.63 13.06
CA ALA A 101 -6.76 14.04 13.20
C ALA A 101 -7.83 15.13 13.30
N CYS A 102 -8.30 15.67 12.17
CA CYS A 102 -9.57 16.38 12.13
C CYS A 102 -10.70 15.35 12.15
N GLY A 103 -10.96 14.84 13.36
CA GLY A 103 -12.22 14.19 13.70
C GLY A 103 -13.33 15.22 13.66
N CYS A 104 -14.31 15.04 12.77
CA CYS A 104 -15.62 15.64 12.92
C CYS A 104 -16.69 14.66 12.43
N SER A 105 -17.26 13.95 13.41
CA SER A 105 -18.68 13.59 13.53
C SER A 105 -19.33 12.75 12.42
N SER A 106 -19.53 11.46 12.68
CA SER A 106 -20.82 10.91 13.11
C SER A 106 -20.81 9.36 13.07
N SER A 107 -21.23 8.77 14.18
CA SER A 107 -21.79 7.44 14.43
C SER A 107 -21.81 6.39 13.30
N GLY A 108 -21.27 5.20 13.61
CA GLY A 108 -21.42 3.96 12.85
C GLY A 108 -20.07 3.31 12.54
N ASP A 109 -19.78 2.19 13.21
CA ASP A 109 -18.87 1.13 12.77
C ASP A 109 -17.47 1.56 12.30
N ALA A 110 -16.49 1.53 13.23
CA ALA A 110 -15.04 1.48 12.99
C ALA A 110 -14.56 1.99 11.61
N LYS A 111 -14.74 3.29 11.35
CA LYS A 111 -14.32 3.93 10.10
C LYS A 111 -12.79 3.85 9.98
N ALA A 112 -12.36 2.97 9.10
CA ALA A 112 -10.97 2.63 8.81
C ALA A 112 -10.12 3.86 8.46
N PRO A 113 -8.81 3.86 8.78
CA PRO A 113 -7.90 4.87 8.25
C PRO A 113 -7.81 4.66 6.74
N ALA A 114 -8.16 5.69 5.96
CA ALA A 114 -8.01 5.77 4.50
C ALA A 114 -8.01 4.39 3.78
N GLU A 115 -9.20 3.77 3.72
CA GLU A 115 -9.40 2.48 3.06
C GLU A 115 -9.18 2.65 1.56
N ALA A 116 -7.98 2.33 1.09
CA ALA A 116 -7.77 2.09 -0.32
C ALA A 116 -8.30 0.68 -0.65
N THR A 117 -9.59 0.59 -0.91
CA THR A 117 -10.26 -0.67 -1.28
C THR A 117 -9.70 -1.15 -2.62
N VAL A 118 -8.77 -2.11 -2.61
CA VAL A 118 -8.41 -2.85 -3.82
C VAL A 118 -9.52 -3.87 -4.08
N SER A 119 -10.43 -3.52 -4.98
CA SER A 119 -11.46 -4.42 -5.48
C SER A 119 -10.83 -5.62 -6.18
N LEU A 120 -10.97 -6.82 -5.60
CA LEU A 120 -10.54 -8.11 -6.15
C LEU A 120 -11.22 -8.49 -7.49
N ALA A 121 -12.09 -7.63 -8.05
CA ALA A 121 -12.82 -7.85 -9.30
C ALA A 121 -11.94 -7.78 -10.57
N SER A 122 -10.70 -7.28 -10.48
CA SER A 122 -9.79 -7.16 -11.63
C SER A 122 -8.93 -8.39 -11.89
N ILE A 123 -9.00 -9.44 -11.06
CA ILE A 123 -8.35 -10.73 -11.34
C ILE A 123 -9.23 -11.47 -12.34
N LYS A 124 -9.10 -11.10 -13.61
CA LYS A 124 -9.71 -11.79 -14.74
C LYS A 124 -9.08 -13.19 -14.84
N ARG A 125 -9.66 -14.15 -14.11
CA ARG A 125 -9.48 -15.58 -14.37
C ARG A 125 -9.87 -15.81 -15.81
N ARG A 126 -8.89 -16.20 -16.61
CA ARG A 126 -9.07 -16.64 -17.99
C ARG A 126 -9.78 -17.99 -18.01
#